data_AF-A0A5S3Y0Q4-F1
#
_entry.id   AF-A0A5S3Y0Q4-F1
#
_cell.length_a   1.000
_cell.length_b   1.000
_cell.length_c   1.000
_cell.angle_alpha   90.00
_cell.angle_beta   90.00
_cell.angle_gamma   90.00
#
_symmetry.space_group_name_H-M   'P 1'
#
loop_
_entity.id
_entity.type
_entity.pdbx_description
1 polymer ?
#
loop_
_entity_poly.entity_id
_entity_poly.type
_entity_poly.pdbx_seq_one_letter_code
_entity_poly.pdbx_strand_id
1 'polypeptide(L)' 'CKISLADRLQIEVNVASDAERLLMPKMILQLCLENAIKHGIAKNRVGGVVAVKVWCEEKLYIEVVNPLVVSAQPSDGL' A
#
# COMPACT_ATOMS: atom_id res chain seq x y z
N CYS A 1 -5.67 25.19 6.71
CA CYS A 1 -5.28 23.81 7.09
C CYS A 1 -4.81 23.06 5.85
N LYS A 2 -3.56 22.58 5.82
CA LYS A 2 -3.00 21.78 4.73
C LYS A 2 -3.05 20.32 5.18
N ILE A 3 -4.01 19.54 4.67
CA ILE A 3 -4.12 18.10 4.97
C ILE A 3 -2.93 17.41 4.28
N SER A 4 -2.07 16.79 5.07
CA SER A 4 -0.88 16.09 4.60
C SER A 4 -1.22 14.71 4.05
N LEU A 5 -0.29 14.08 3.33
CA LEU A 5 -0.48 12.70 2.87
C LEU A 5 -0.64 11.74 4.06
N ALA A 6 0.06 11.99 5.17
CA ALA A 6 -0.02 11.18 6.38
C ALA A 6 -1.43 11.18 6.97
N ASP A 7 -2.15 12.30 6.90
CA ASP A 7 -3.50 12.44 7.48
C ASP A 7 -4.56 11.64 6.71
N ARG A 8 -4.28 11.26 5.47
CA ARG A 8 -5.22 10.56 4.58
C ARG A 8 -4.74 9.17 4.15
N LEU A 9 -3.59 8.74 4.65
CA LEU A 9 -3.04 7.41 4.44
C LEU A 9 -3.48 6.50 5.58
N GLN A 10 -4.15 5.41 5.23
CA GLN A 10 -4.49 4.35 6.17
C GLN A 10 -3.67 3.10 5.82
N ILE A 11 -3.20 2.39 6.83
CA ILE A 11 -2.46 1.15 6.66
C ILE A 11 -3.19 0.07 7.44
N GLU A 12 -3.57 -0.99 6.74
CA GLU A 12 -4.14 -2.18 7.33
C GLU A 12 -3.12 -3.31 7.23
N VAL A 13 -2.81 -3.94 8.35
CA VAL A 13 -1.82 -5.01 8.42
C VAL A 13 -2.47 -6.25 9.01
N ASN A 14 -2.44 -7.34 8.25
CA ASN A 14 -2.89 -8.65 8.69
C ASN A 14 -1.76 -9.66 8.50
N VAL A 15 -1.32 -10.25 9.60
CA VAL A 15 -0.21 -11.22 9.62
C VAL A 15 -0.73 -12.49 10.27
N ALA A 16 -0.64 -13.60 9.55
CA ALA A 16 -0.94 -14.91 10.11
C ALA A 16 0.12 -15.27 11.18
N SER A 17 -0.32 -15.86 12.28
CA SER A 17 0.53 -16.12 13.45
C SER A 17 1.72 -17.05 13.16
N ASP A 18 1.59 -17.92 12.16
CA ASP A 18 2.65 -18.81 11.67
C ASP A 18 3.73 -18.07 10.86
N ALA A 19 3.40 -16.89 10.30
CA ALA A 19 4.32 -16.08 9.52
C ALA A 19 5.12 -15.05 10.35
N GLU A 20 4.67 -14.70 11.57
CA GLU A 20 5.33 -13.69 12.42
C GLU A 20 6.80 -13.98 12.74
N ARG A 21 7.18 -15.26 12.78
CA ARG A 21 8.53 -15.70 13.14
C ARG A 21 9.41 -16.01 11.94
N LEU A 22 8.87 -15.91 10.73
CA LEU A 22 9.62 -16.22 9.52
C LEU A 22 10.55 -15.06 9.15
N LEU A 23 11.73 -15.43 8.67
CA LEU A 23 12.72 -14.46 8.25
C LEU A 23 12.53 -14.12 6.77
N MET A 24 12.70 -12.84 6.47
CA MET A 24 12.76 -12.32 5.13
C MET A 24 13.93 -11.33 5.02
N PRO A 25 14.49 -11.12 3.81
CA PRO A 25 15.46 -10.07 3.61
C PRO A 25 14.93 -8.73 4.11
N LYS A 26 15.79 -8.00 4.82
CA LYS A 26 15.48 -6.65 5.27
C LYS A 26 15.06 -5.79 4.08
N MET A 27 14.24 -4.77 4.34
CA MET A 27 13.80 -3.76 3.38
C MET A 27 12.76 -4.18 2.34
N ILE A 28 12.45 -5.46 2.11
CA ILE A 28 11.45 -5.85 1.11
C ILE A 28 10.08 -5.19 1.41
N LEU A 29 9.58 -5.29 2.64
CA LEU A 29 8.32 -4.66 3.03
C LEU A 29 8.36 -3.13 2.86
N GLN A 30 9.47 -2.50 3.24
CA GLN A 30 9.63 -1.06 3.10
C GLN A 30 9.57 -0.64 1.61
N LEU A 31 10.28 -1.35 0.72
CA LEU A 31 10.29 -1.05 -0.72
C LEU A 31 8.89 -1.23 -1.33
N CYS A 32 8.16 -2.28 -0.96
CA CYS A 32 6.79 -2.50 -1.42
C CYS A 32 5.84 -1.41 -0.93
N LEU A 33 5.91 -1.04 0.34
CA LEU A 33 5.10 0.03 0.93
C LEU A 33 5.43 1.39 0.30
N GLU A 34 6.70 1.71 0.11
CA GLU A 34 7.13 2.93 -0.57
C GLU A 34 6.57 3.01 -2.00
N ASN A 35 6.62 1.89 -2.74
CA ASN A 35 6.06 1.81 -4.08
C ASN A 35 4.54 2.06 -4.06
N ALA A 36 3.81 1.33 -3.22
CA ALA A 36 2.35 1.44 -3.07
C ALA A 36 1.89 2.86 -2.70
N ILE A 37 2.59 3.53 -1.77
CA ILE A 37 2.26 4.89 -1.34
C ILE A 37 2.59 5.92 -2.43
N LYS A 38 3.80 5.86 -3.01
CA LYS A 38 4.27 6.83 -4.02
C LYS A 38 3.44 6.78 -5.29
N HIS A 39 3.11 5.59 -5.77
CA HIS A 39 2.43 5.43 -7.06
C HIS A 39 0.91 5.31 -6.92
N GLY A 40 0.41 4.74 -5.81
CA GLY A 40 -1.02 4.59 -5.55
C GLY A 40 -1.63 5.85 -4.91
N ILE A 41 -1.24 6.17 -3.68
CA ILE A 41 -2.00 7.11 -2.84
C ILE A 41 -1.51 8.56 -2.98
N ALA A 42 -0.22 8.81 -3.20
CA ALA A 42 0.31 10.16 -3.29
C ALA A 42 -0.35 11.00 -4.40
N LYS A 43 -0.79 10.35 -5.48
CA LYS A 43 -1.51 10.96 -6.60
C LYS A 43 -2.99 11.21 -6.31
N ASN A 44 -3.55 10.61 -5.25
CA ASN A 44 -4.94 10.77 -4.85
C ASN A 44 -5.09 11.91 -3.82
N ARG A 45 -5.99 12.86 -4.09
CA ARG A 45 -6.34 13.95 -3.16
C ARG A 45 -7.17 13.47 -1.96
N VAL A 46 -7.92 12.39 -2.12
CA VAL A 46 -8.83 11.86 -1.09
C VAL A 46 -8.07 11.01 -0.07
N GLY A 47 -6.98 10.35 -0.49
CA GLY A 47 -6.24 9.41 0.35
C GLY A 47 -6.44 7.96 -0.10
N GLY A 48 -6.22 7.01 0.81
CA GLY A 48 -6.43 5.60 0.52
C GLY A 48 -5.90 4.66 1.60
N VAL A 49 -6.24 3.38 1.45
CA VAL A 49 -5.79 2.29 2.32
C VAL A 49 -4.71 1.49 1.60
N VAL A 50 -3.55 1.30 2.23
CA VAL A 50 -2.60 0.25 1.84
C VAL A 50 -2.85 -0.95 2.72
N ALA A 51 -3.26 -2.07 2.12
CA ALA A 51 -3.46 -3.32 2.83
C ALA A 51 -2.25 -4.22 2.67
N VAL A 52 -1.74 -4.75 3.78
CA VAL A 52 -0.65 -5.70 3.84
C VAL A 52 -1.19 -7.01 4.40
N LYS A 53 -1.01 -8.09 3.65
CA LYS A 53 -1.29 -9.45 4.11
C LYS A 53 -0.03 -10.29 4.08
N VAL A 54 0.23 -11.00 5.17
CA VAL A 54 1.36 -11.91 5.28
C VAL A 54 0.86 -13.24 5.79
N TRP A 55 1.18 -14.31 5.06
CA TRP A 55 0.80 -15.67 5.44
C TRP A 55 1.87 -16.67 5.01
N CYS A 56 1.84 -17.86 5.61
CA CYS A 56 2.73 -18.94 5.25
C CYS A 56 1.94 -20.13 4.72
N GLU A 57 2.41 -20.70 3.61
CA GLU A 57 2.02 -22.04 3.18
C GLU A 57 3.33 -22.83 2.99
N GLU A 58 3.65 -23.26 1.77
CA GLU A 58 4.97 -23.83 1.44
C GLU A 58 6.10 -22.78 1.45
N LYS A 59 5.72 -21.50 1.34
CA LYS A 59 6.60 -20.33 1.32
C LYS A 59 5.98 -19.20 2.12
N LEU A 60 6.79 -18.20 2.46
CA LEU A 60 6.31 -16.94 2.98
C LEU A 60 5.71 -16.11 1.84
N TYR A 61 4.46 -15.71 1.99
CA TYR A 61 3.75 -14.83 1.07
C TYR A 61 3.56 -13.46 1.71
N ILE A 62 3.77 -12.43 0.90
CA ILE A 62 3.59 -11.03 1.29
C ILE A 62 2.84 -10.35 0.16
N GLU A 63 1.66 -9.85 0.47
CA GLU A 63 0.81 -9.10 -0.45
C GLU A 63 0.70 -7.65 0.04
N VAL A 64 0.95 -6.70 -0.87
CA VAL A 64 0.74 -5.27 -0.64
C VAL A 64 -0.21 -4.75 -1.70
N VAL A 65 -1.39 -4.30 -1.28
CA VAL A 65 -2.45 -3.80 -2.16
C VAL A 65 -2.68 -2.33 -1.89
N ASN A 66 -2.78 -1.54 -2.95
CA ASN A 66 -3.18 -0.14 -2.90
C ASN A 66 -4.29 0.13 -3.92
N PRO A 67 -5.07 1.22 -3.75
CA PRO A 67 -6.10 1.59 -4.69
C PRO A 67 -5.47 1.98 -6.02
N LEU A 68 -6.10 1.58 -7.12
CA LEU A 68 -5.73 2.00 -8.47
C LEU A 68 -6.34 3.39 -8.72
N VAL A 69 -5.51 4.39 -8.98
CA VAL A 69 -5.98 5.73 -9.35
C VAL A 69 -6.18 5.75 -10.85
N VAL A 70 -7.43 5.58 -11.29
CA VAL A 70 -7.81 5.89 -12.67
C VAL A 70 -7.95 7.40 -12.76
N SER A 71 -6.93 8.07 -13.28
CA SER A 71 -7.06 9.47 -13.69
C SER A 71 -7.98 9.54 -14.91
N ALA A 72 -9.29 9.62 -14.69
CA ALA A 72 -10.16 10.19 -15.71
C ALA A 72 -9.85 11.69 -15.77
N GLN A 73 -8.97 12.09 -16.68
CA GLN A 73 -8.99 13.46 -17.16
C GLN A 73 -10.27 13.59 -17.99
N PRO A 74 -11.20 14.50 -17.67
CA PRO A 74 -12.11 14.99 -18.69
C PRO A 74 -11.21 15.61 -19.76
N SER A 75 -11.36 15.17 -21.00
CA SER A 75 -10.93 15.99 -22.12
C SER A 75 -11.77 17.26 -22.05
N ASP A 76 -11.25 18.31 -21.43
CA ASP A 76 -11.79 19.66 -21.57
C ASP A 76 -11.62 20.02 -23.03
N GLY A 77 -12.66 19.73 -23.82
CA GLY A 77 -12.85 20.33 -25.12
C GLY A 77 -13.25 21.77 -24.91
N LEU A 78 -12.34 22.67 -25.26
CA LEU A 78 -12.58 24.05 -25.69
C LEU A 78 -11.38 24.51 -26.52
#